data_AF-A0A0T5Z366-F1
#
_entry.id   AF-A0A0T5Z366-F1
#
_cell.length_a   1.000
_cell.length_b   1.000
_cell.length_c   1.000
_cell.angle_alpha   90.00
_cell.angle_beta   90.00
_cell.angle_gamma   90.00
#
_symmetry.space_group_name_H-M   'P 1'
#
loop_
_entity.id
_entity.type
_entity.pdbx_description
1 polymer ?
#
loop_
_entity_poly.entity_id
_entity_poly.type
_entity_poly.pdbx_seq_one_letter_code
_entity_poly.pdbx_strand_id
1 'polypeptide(L)'
;ETSRATSQSIAQAKAPKHQPATLSPSEGSSPEQLPLAWQPFWKPFRSELSALGFASRIARLSGREVHVEQSGSGRYQAQFAYRGEPDQRIGLALISSASGLPIEQGTP
;
A
#
# COMPACT_ATOMS: atom_id res chain seq x y z
N GLU A 1 -51.53 -12.13 31.70
CA GLU A 1 -50.94 -13.38 32.22
C GLU A 1 -50.34 -14.20 31.10
N THR A 2 -49.10 -14.62 31.30
CA THR A 2 -48.54 -15.95 31.03
C THR A 2 -49.12 -16.77 29.85
N SER A 3 -48.27 -17.06 28.86
CA SER A 3 -47.80 -18.43 28.51
C SER A 3 -47.42 -18.51 27.02
N ARG A 4 -46.13 -18.60 26.68
CA ARG A 4 -45.36 -19.86 26.46
C ARG A 4 -45.93 -20.70 25.30
N ALA A 5 -45.24 -20.72 24.16
CA ALA A 5 -44.19 -21.70 23.81
C ALA A 5 -44.83 -23.02 23.29
N THR A 6 -44.46 -23.57 22.14
CA THR A 6 -43.17 -24.20 21.89
C THR A 6 -43.20 -24.82 20.48
N SER A 7 -42.12 -24.56 19.74
CA SER A 7 -41.38 -25.43 18.82
C SER A 7 -42.11 -26.37 17.86
N GLN A 8 -41.67 -26.35 16.61
CA GLN A 8 -41.04 -27.56 16.09
C GLN A 8 -39.78 -27.23 15.28
N SER A 9 -38.73 -27.92 15.69
CA SER A 9 -37.36 -27.91 15.22
C SER A 9 -37.25 -28.83 14.01
N ILE A 10 -36.57 -28.39 12.95
CA ILE A 10 -35.91 -29.29 12.01
C ILE A 10 -34.44 -28.91 11.95
N ALA A 11 -33.64 -29.83 12.48
CA ALA A 11 -32.20 -29.76 12.53
C ALA A 11 -31.60 -29.95 11.13
N GLN A 12 -30.63 -29.09 10.82
CA GLN A 12 -29.29 -29.48 10.41
C GLN A 12 -29.10 -30.17 9.04
N ALA A 13 -28.53 -29.41 8.11
CA ALA A 13 -27.55 -29.93 7.15
C ALA A 13 -26.39 -28.93 7.01
N LYS A 14 -25.20 -29.33 7.48
CA LYS A 14 -23.92 -28.68 7.20
C LYS A 14 -23.31 -29.37 5.96
N ALA A 15 -23.11 -28.66 4.85
CA ALA A 15 -22.19 -29.05 3.77
C ALA A 15 -21.94 -27.86 2.81
N PRO A 16 -20.84 -27.86 2.02
CA PRO A 16 -20.03 -26.69 1.69
C PRO A 16 -20.59 -25.82 0.55
N LYS A 17 -20.30 -24.51 0.60
CA LYS A 17 -20.58 -23.57 -0.48
C LYS A 17 -19.59 -23.79 -1.65
N HIS A 18 -19.87 -24.76 -2.51
CA HIS A 18 -19.39 -24.71 -3.90
C HIS A 18 -20.42 -23.90 -4.70
N GLN A 19 -20.09 -22.64 -5.01
CA GLN A 19 -20.82 -21.88 -6.01
C GLN A 19 -20.37 -22.30 -7.42
N PRO A 20 -21.31 -22.52 -8.36
CA PRO A 20 -20.99 -22.80 -9.75
C PRO A 20 -20.45 -21.54 -10.44
N ALA A 21 -19.49 -21.75 -11.34
CA ALA A 21 -18.79 -20.71 -12.08
C ALA A 21 -19.75 -19.83 -12.90
N THR A 22 -19.92 -18.58 -12.48
CA THR A 22 -20.28 -17.49 -13.39
C THR A 22 -18.99 -16.99 -14.00
N LEU A 23 -18.86 -17.15 -15.31
CA LEU A 23 -17.86 -16.50 -16.16
C LEU A 23 -17.84 -14.99 -15.86
N SER A 24 -16.97 -14.54 -14.96
CA SER A 24 -16.60 -13.12 -14.92
C SER A 24 -15.57 -12.93 -16.02
N PRO A 25 -15.77 -11.98 -16.96
CA PRO A 25 -14.66 -11.48 -17.73
C PRO A 25 -13.59 -11.06 -16.72
N SER A 26 -12.44 -11.71 -16.81
CA SER A 26 -11.20 -11.12 -16.36
C SER A 26 -11.02 -9.78 -17.10
N GLU A 27 -10.12 -8.93 -16.60
CA GLU A 27 -9.68 -7.67 -17.24
C GLU A 27 -10.43 -6.41 -16.78
N GLY A 28 -10.20 -6.05 -15.52
CA GLY A 28 -10.61 -4.75 -14.99
C GLY A 28 -10.11 -4.53 -13.57
N SER A 29 -8.87 -4.88 -13.25
CA SER A 29 -8.25 -4.32 -12.03
C SER A 29 -8.05 -2.83 -12.26
N SER A 30 -9.09 -2.04 -11.99
CA SER A 30 -8.99 -0.59 -11.95
C SER A 30 -7.85 -0.23 -10.99
N PRO A 31 -6.89 0.62 -11.40
CA PRO A 31 -5.76 1.01 -10.55
C PRO A 31 -6.21 1.67 -9.24
N GLU A 32 -7.46 2.13 -9.17
CA GLU A 32 -8.07 2.72 -7.98
C GLU A 32 -8.28 1.71 -6.83
N GLN A 33 -8.40 0.41 -7.12
CA GLN A 33 -8.64 -0.64 -6.10
C GLN A 33 -7.35 -1.28 -5.55
N LEU A 34 -6.17 -0.92 -6.09
CA LEU A 34 -4.92 -1.45 -5.58
C LEU A 34 -4.59 -0.84 -4.22
N PRO A 35 -4.14 -1.65 -3.24
CA PRO A 35 -3.75 -1.15 -1.94
C PRO A 35 -2.60 -0.16 -2.07
N LEU A 36 -2.64 0.89 -1.25
CA LEU A 36 -1.53 1.83 -1.13
C LEU A 36 -0.35 1.12 -0.45
N ALA A 37 0.80 1.11 -1.11
CA ALA A 37 2.04 0.54 -0.62
C ALA A 37 3.13 1.61 -0.49
N TRP A 38 4.18 1.31 0.26
CA TRP A 38 5.31 2.21 0.54
C TRP A 38 6.59 1.63 -0.04
N GLN A 39 7.29 2.42 -0.85
CA GLN A 39 8.56 2.02 -1.45
C GLN A 39 9.69 2.90 -0.92
N PRO A 40 10.71 2.32 -0.26
CA PRO A 40 11.94 3.04 0.05
C PRO A 40 12.70 3.34 -1.24
N PHE A 41 13.20 4.57 -1.35
CA PHE A 41 13.87 5.04 -2.57
C PHE A 41 15.17 5.80 -2.31
N TRP A 42 15.53 6.04 -1.03
CA TRP A 42 16.76 6.73 -0.69
C TRP A 42 17.48 6.07 0.48
N LYS A 43 18.81 6.10 0.44
CA LYS A 43 19.68 5.50 1.46
C LYS A 43 19.35 6.04 2.85
N PRO A 44 19.49 5.20 3.88
CA PRO A 44 19.10 5.60 5.21
C PRO A 44 19.98 6.72 5.74
N PHE A 45 19.34 7.81 6.15
CA PHE A 45 19.90 8.94 6.88
C PHE A 45 20.28 8.52 8.30
N ARG A 46 21.30 9.17 8.86
CA ARG A 46 21.69 9.05 10.27
C ARG A 46 21.02 10.08 11.19
N SER A 47 20.14 10.91 10.63
CA SER A 47 19.43 11.98 11.31
C SER A 47 18.00 12.01 10.81
N GLU A 48 17.06 11.92 11.74
CA GLU A 48 15.62 12.04 11.46
C GLU A 48 15.30 13.38 10.82
N LEU A 49 15.86 14.46 11.38
CA LEU A 49 15.63 15.81 10.89
C LEU A 49 16.09 15.98 9.43
N SER A 50 17.23 15.38 9.08
CA SER A 50 17.72 15.38 7.70
C SER A 50 16.79 14.58 6.77
N ALA A 51 16.32 13.42 7.22
CA ALA A 51 15.37 12.60 6.47
C ALA A 51 14.04 13.33 6.26
N LEU A 52 13.51 14.00 7.29
CA LEU A 52 12.25 14.76 7.23
C LEU A 52 12.36 15.95 6.28
N GLY A 53 13.46 16.70 6.34
CA GLY A 53 13.72 17.81 5.42
C GLY A 53 13.84 17.33 3.97
N PHE A 54 14.52 16.19 3.76
CA PHE A 54 14.61 15.55 2.45
C PHE A 54 13.23 15.11 1.94
N ALA A 55 12.49 14.32 2.72
CA ALA A 55 11.16 13.84 2.37
C ALA A 55 10.20 14.99 2.03
N SER A 56 10.19 16.05 2.84
CA SER A 56 9.38 17.25 2.61
C SER A 56 9.73 17.95 1.30
N ARG A 57 11.02 18.02 0.95
CA ARG A 57 11.47 18.62 -0.30
C ARG A 57 11.07 17.76 -1.50
N ILE A 58 11.25 16.45 -1.42
CA ILE A 58 10.85 15.53 -2.50
C ILE A 58 9.34 15.57 -2.69
N ALA A 59 8.54 15.50 -1.62
CA ALA A 59 7.08 15.59 -1.70
C ALA A 59 6.61 16.85 -2.44
N ARG A 60 7.23 18.00 -2.14
CA ARG A 60 6.96 19.27 -2.83
C ARG A 60 7.36 19.26 -4.31
N LEU A 61 8.47 18.63 -4.65
CA LEU A 61 9.00 18.61 -6.02
C LEU A 61 8.27 17.60 -6.91
N SER A 62 7.95 16.42 -6.39
CA SER A 62 7.30 15.35 -7.14
C SER A 62 5.77 15.39 -7.06
N GLY A 63 5.20 16.18 -6.14
CA GLY A 63 3.75 16.19 -5.86
C GLY A 63 3.23 14.85 -5.31
N ARG A 64 4.11 14.04 -4.72
CA ARG A 64 3.78 12.70 -4.20
C ARG A 64 3.82 12.69 -2.69
N GLU A 65 3.08 11.75 -2.10
CA GLU A 65 3.16 11.48 -0.68
C GLU A 65 4.48 10.78 -0.35
N VAL A 66 5.28 11.41 0.51
CA VAL A 66 6.59 10.92 0.94
C VAL A 66 6.68 11.01 2.47
N HIS A 67 7.10 9.92 3.10
CA HIS A 67 7.29 9.85 4.55
C HIS A 67 8.65 9.26 4.89
N VAL A 68 9.03 9.42 6.16
CA VAL A 68 10.24 8.86 6.73
C VAL A 68 9.88 7.69 7.62
N GLU A 69 10.51 6.54 7.42
CA GLU A 69 10.43 5.39 8.31
C GLU A 69 11.77 5.18 9.01
N GLN A 70 11.73 4.83 10.30
CA GLN A 70 12.93 4.38 11.00
C GLN A 70 13.22 2.91 10.64
N SER A 71 14.27 2.67 9.85
CA SER A 71 14.73 1.35 9.38
C SER A 71 15.63 0.63 10.40
N GLY A 72 15.99 1.29 11.51
CA GLY A 72 16.78 0.74 12.59
C GLY A 72 17.29 1.82 13.55
N SER A 73 18.06 1.43 14.57
CA SER A 73 18.59 2.37 15.56
C SER A 73 19.40 3.49 14.89
N GLY A 74 18.88 4.72 14.94
CA GLY A 74 19.47 5.89 14.31
C GLY A 74 19.51 5.87 12.77
N ARG A 75 18.71 5.02 12.11
CA ARG A 75 18.65 4.92 10.64
C ARG A 75 17.24 5.25 10.14
N TYR A 76 17.14 6.20 9.22
CA TYR A 76 15.88 6.72 8.72
C TYR A 76 15.84 6.66 7.21
N GLN A 77 14.81 6.09 6.60
CA GLN A 77 14.66 5.96 5.15
C GLN A 77 13.49 6.78 4.64
N ALA A 78 13.66 7.41 3.48
CA ALA A 78 12.56 8.08 2.80
C ALA A 78 11.82 7.10 1.89
N GLN A 79 10.50 7.12 1.97
CA GLN A 79 9.62 6.23 1.23
C GLN A 79 8.52 7.03 0.55
N PHE A 80 8.13 6.64 -0.66
CA PHE A 80 6.99 7.25 -1.35
C PHE A 80 5.84 6.26 -1.46
N ALA A 81 4.62 6.79 -1.45
CA ALA A 81 3.42 5.99 -1.61
C ALA A 81 3.20 5.63 -3.08
N TYR A 82 2.74 4.41 -3.35
CA TYR A 82 2.39 3.96 -4.69
C TYR A 82 1.22 2.96 -4.72
N ARG A 83 0.53 2.89 -5.86
CA ARG A 83 -0.57 1.93 -6.12
C ARG A 83 -0.24 1.02 -7.29
N GLY A 84 0.31 -0.14 -6.96
CA GLY A 84 0.72 -1.12 -7.95
C GLY A 84 1.98 -0.75 -8.73
N GLU A 85 2.46 -1.73 -9.48
CA GLU A 85 3.69 -1.70 -10.25
C GLU A 85 3.83 -0.50 -11.22
N PRO A 86 2.81 -0.11 -12.01
CA PRO A 86 2.96 1.03 -12.92
C PRO A 86 3.14 2.37 -12.18
N ASP A 87 2.38 2.61 -11.10
CA ASP A 87 2.51 3.85 -10.32
C ASP A 87 3.83 3.88 -9.53
N GLN A 88 4.35 2.73 -9.13
CA GLN A 88 5.69 2.63 -8.54
C GLN A 88 6.76 3.15 -9.50
N ARG A 89 6.74 2.72 -10.77
CA ARG A 89 7.69 3.16 -11.80
C ARG A 89 7.55 4.65 -12.09
N ILE A 90 6.32 5.14 -12.23
CA ILE A 90 6.04 6.56 -12.44
C ILE A 90 6.54 7.39 -11.25
N GLY A 91 6.30 6.93 -10.03
CA GLY A 91 6.77 7.59 -8.82
C GLY A 91 8.29 7.74 -8.77
N LEU A 92 9.02 6.67 -9.08
CA LEU A 92 10.48 6.70 -9.16
C LEU A 92 10.98 7.65 -10.25
N ALA A 93 10.36 7.62 -11.43
CA ALA A 93 10.74 8.50 -12.54
C ALA A 93 10.50 9.98 -12.20
N LEU A 94 9.37 10.30 -11.57
CA LEU A 94 9.05 11.66 -11.12
C LEU A 94 10.02 12.14 -10.04
N ILE A 95 10.30 11.31 -9.03
CA ILE A 95 11.23 11.65 -7.97
C ILE A 95 12.64 11.87 -8.54
N SER A 96 13.11 10.98 -9.39
CA SER A 96 14.42 11.11 -10.06
C SER A 96 14.51 12.39 -10.89
N SER A 97 13.51 12.65 -11.74
CA SER A 97 13.47 13.83 -12.61
C SER A 97 13.38 15.14 -11.82
N ALA A 98 12.58 15.17 -10.74
CA ALA A 98 12.35 16.40 -9.98
C ALA A 98 13.48 16.70 -8.97
N SER A 99 14.16 15.66 -8.47
CA SER A 99 15.26 15.81 -7.50
C SER A 99 16.64 15.88 -8.15
N GLY A 100 16.78 15.43 -9.40
CA GLY A 100 18.07 15.26 -10.07
C GLY A 100 18.93 14.14 -9.46
N LEU A 101 18.32 13.27 -8.63
CA LEU A 101 19.02 12.18 -7.96
C LEU A 101 18.93 10.90 -8.80
N PRO A 102 20.04 10.16 -8.98
CA PRO A 102 19.98 8.80 -9.52
C PRO A 102 19.33 7.90 -8.47
N ILE A 103 18.02 7.73 -8.55
CA ILE A 103 17.27 6.80 -7.70
C ILE A 103 17.47 5.40 -8.26
N GLU A 104 18.55 4.76 -7.86
CA GLU A 104 18.73 3.31 -8.04
C GLU A 104 17.68 2.62 -7.17
N GLN A 105 16.86 1.74 -7.76
CA GLN A 105 15.91 0.95 -6.99
C GLN A 105 16.67 0.24 -5.89
N GLY A 106 16.35 0.56 -4.63
CA GLY A 106 17.04 0.00 -3.48
C GLY A 106 17.01 -1.51 -3.56
N THR A 107 18.16 -2.11 -3.90
CA THR A 107 18.34 -3.55 -3.88
C THR A 107 18.17 -4.00 -2.42
N PRO A 108 17.35 -5.03 -2.16
CA PRO A 108 17.08 -5.53 -0.80
C PRO A 108 18.36 -5.94 -0.06
#